data_AF-A0A1M6R4Q3-F1
#
_entry.id   AF-A0A1M6R4Q3-F1
#
_cell.length_a   1.000
_cell.length_b   1.000
_cell.length_c   1.000
_cell.angle_alpha   90.00
_cell.angle_beta   90.00
_cell.angle_gamma   90.00
#
_symmetry.space_group_name_H-M   'P 1'
#
loop_
_entity.id
_entity.type
_entity.pdbx_description
1 polymer ?
#
loop_
_entity_poly.entity_id
_entity_poly.type
_entity_poly.pdbx_seq_one_letter_code
_entity_poly.pdbx_strand_id
1 'polypeptide(L)'
;MKSRKNYFLYFLFLPTIPVSCPAQFNTIQKLPQVVKSKPISEVQTDSCNLAASEQKSPKEYFDVPSHQEIAIEYDVPLFVSVKDSMMMELLNRRTSVALPLDFIHITSDYGYRMDPITFVKGTFHNGIDLRCAKGSLVYAMMPGVIEKVVYSETGYGHHVIINHVGLRILYGHLGLIAVREGDVVSAGTIVALSSDTGKSTGPHLHIRAERLIDGEWKSINPEPFINHLNSYICGLQEEMENLHFASRPDRPLNLHNLFKVMKDCGVLYPKIVAAQYCLETGYGSSNVCRNYNNLFGLYNSSQRDYYRFRSWEESVAGYVRMIQRRYDPKKDKDYYAFLKRIGYAENMDSYNAKVRAIANTL
;
A
#
# COMPACT_ATOMS: atom_id res chain seq x y z
N MET A 1 14.60 -60.22 -82.04
CA MET A 1 15.37 -59.22 -81.26
C MET A 1 14.42 -58.53 -80.28
N LYS A 2 14.45 -58.90 -78.99
CA LYS A 2 13.69 -58.23 -77.91
C LYS A 2 14.69 -57.50 -77.02
N SER A 3 14.64 -56.17 -77.05
CA SER A 3 15.53 -55.26 -76.31
C SER A 3 15.04 -55.11 -74.86
N ARG A 4 15.89 -55.46 -73.89
CA ARG A 4 15.71 -55.13 -72.47
C ARG A 4 16.20 -53.69 -72.26
N LYS A 5 15.35 -52.82 -71.69
CA LYS A 5 15.76 -51.52 -71.14
C LYS A 5 15.33 -51.47 -69.68
N ASN A 6 16.31 -51.26 -68.81
CA ASN A 6 16.19 -51.16 -67.36
C ASN A 6 15.58 -49.80 -67.00
N TYR A 7 14.56 -49.78 -66.15
CA TYR A 7 13.99 -48.55 -65.58
C TYR A 7 14.51 -48.37 -64.15
N PHE A 8 15.27 -47.30 -63.95
CA PHE A 8 15.80 -46.83 -62.68
C PHE A 8 14.68 -46.13 -61.88
N LEU A 9 14.50 -46.47 -60.60
CA LEU A 9 13.62 -45.76 -59.67
C LEU A 9 14.19 -44.36 -59.37
N TYR A 10 13.40 -43.31 -59.63
CA TYR A 10 13.65 -41.96 -59.15
C TYR A 10 12.89 -41.73 -57.83
N PHE A 11 13.63 -41.58 -56.73
CA PHE A 11 13.11 -41.03 -55.47
C PHE A 11 13.05 -39.50 -55.58
N LEU A 12 11.85 -38.93 -55.50
CA LEU A 12 11.61 -37.49 -55.41
C LEU A 12 11.93 -37.01 -53.99
N PHE A 13 13.06 -36.30 -53.84
CA PHE A 13 13.35 -35.45 -52.68
C PHE A 13 12.59 -34.12 -52.84
N LEU A 14 11.65 -33.84 -51.93
CA LEU A 14 11.05 -32.50 -51.78
C LEU A 14 11.95 -31.65 -50.87
N PRO A 15 12.47 -30.50 -51.33
CA PRO A 15 13.20 -29.59 -50.46
C PRO A 15 12.24 -28.80 -49.56
N THR A 16 12.52 -28.78 -48.26
CA THR A 16 11.86 -27.88 -47.31
C THR A 16 12.37 -26.46 -47.53
N ILE A 17 11.49 -25.57 -47.98
CA ILE A 17 11.76 -24.13 -48.07
C ILE A 17 11.58 -23.53 -46.67
N PRO A 18 12.58 -22.86 -46.08
CA PRO A 18 12.38 -22.11 -44.85
C PRO A 18 11.58 -20.84 -45.17
N VAL A 19 10.35 -20.75 -44.65
CA VAL A 19 9.57 -19.51 -44.68
C VAL A 19 10.14 -18.58 -43.61
N SER A 20 10.97 -17.63 -44.04
CA SER A 20 11.30 -16.44 -43.26
C SER A 20 10.08 -15.53 -43.25
N CYS A 21 9.44 -15.35 -42.09
CA CYS A 21 8.39 -14.35 -41.90
C CYS A 21 9.03 -13.12 -41.24
N PRO A 22 9.18 -11.98 -41.95
CA PRO A 22 9.65 -10.74 -41.34
C PRO A 22 8.57 -10.18 -40.39
N ALA A 23 8.92 -10.03 -39.12
CA ALA A 23 8.12 -9.28 -38.16
C ALA A 23 8.19 -7.79 -38.49
N GLN A 24 7.09 -7.25 -39.01
CA GLN A 24 6.96 -5.83 -39.35
C GLN A 24 6.41 -5.07 -38.13
N PHE A 25 7.28 -4.31 -37.47
CA PHE A 25 6.89 -3.26 -36.52
C PHE A 25 6.24 -2.10 -37.28
N ASN A 26 5.01 -1.73 -36.93
CA ASN A 26 4.46 -0.37 -37.04
C ASN A 26 3.00 -0.34 -36.59
N THR A 27 2.70 0.21 -35.42
CA THR A 27 1.50 1.05 -35.22
C THR A 27 1.71 1.99 -34.04
N ILE A 28 2.04 3.24 -34.33
CA ILE A 28 1.81 4.37 -33.42
C ILE A 28 0.30 4.60 -33.38
N GLN A 29 -0.36 4.38 -32.24
CA GLN A 29 -1.73 4.86 -32.03
C GLN A 29 -1.71 6.21 -31.32
N LYS A 30 -2.41 7.19 -31.93
CA LYS A 30 -2.68 8.51 -31.36
C LYS A 30 -3.59 8.37 -30.13
N LEU A 31 -3.29 9.16 -29.09
CA LEU A 31 -4.10 9.32 -27.89
C LEU A 31 -5.54 9.78 -28.24
N PRO A 32 -6.59 9.15 -27.69
CA PRO A 32 -7.95 9.68 -27.81
C PRO A 32 -8.11 10.96 -26.98
N GLN A 33 -8.80 11.94 -27.59
CA GLN A 33 -9.06 13.24 -26.98
C GLN A 33 -10.09 13.16 -25.85
N VAL A 34 -9.87 14.03 -24.85
CA VAL A 34 -10.68 14.28 -23.66
C VAL A 34 -12.12 14.58 -24.04
N VAL A 35 -13.06 13.72 -23.62
CA VAL A 35 -14.50 14.02 -23.63
C VAL A 35 -14.82 14.88 -22.42
N LYS A 36 -15.28 16.12 -22.66
CA LYS A 36 -15.81 17.03 -21.62
C LYS A 36 -17.22 16.58 -21.24
N SER A 37 -17.45 16.19 -19.99
CA SER A 37 -18.80 15.98 -19.43
C SER A 37 -19.40 17.30 -18.91
N LYS A 38 -20.72 17.46 -19.10
CA LYS A 38 -21.54 18.60 -18.66
C LYS A 38 -21.82 18.58 -17.15
N PRO A 39 -22.07 19.73 -16.51
CA PRO A 39 -22.38 19.81 -15.09
C PRO A 39 -23.80 19.31 -14.77
N ILE A 40 -23.94 18.58 -13.66
CA ILE A 40 -25.22 18.17 -13.10
C ILE A 40 -25.65 19.23 -12.08
N SER A 41 -26.86 19.73 -12.25
CA SER A 41 -27.52 20.74 -11.42
C SER A 41 -28.07 20.17 -10.10
N GLU A 42 -28.12 21.06 -9.12
CA GLU A 42 -28.59 20.92 -7.72
C GLU A 42 -29.97 20.26 -7.56
N VAL A 43 -30.14 19.52 -6.46
CA VAL A 43 -31.45 19.25 -5.86
C VAL A 43 -31.36 19.51 -4.36
N GLN A 44 -32.21 20.42 -3.90
CA GLN A 44 -32.37 20.88 -2.53
C GLN A 44 -33.11 19.86 -1.64
N THR A 45 -32.86 20.07 -0.36
CA THR A 45 -33.36 19.46 0.88
C THR A 45 -34.87 19.26 0.97
N ASP A 46 -35.29 18.22 1.71
CA ASP A 46 -36.43 18.35 2.62
C ASP A 46 -36.34 17.36 3.81
N SER A 47 -36.64 17.91 4.99
CA SER A 47 -36.64 17.29 6.31
C SER A 47 -38.06 16.88 6.75
N CYS A 48 -38.26 15.73 7.39
CA CYS A 48 -39.33 15.60 8.40
C CYS A 48 -39.22 14.35 9.31
N ASN A 49 -38.99 14.64 10.59
CA ASN A 49 -39.63 14.14 11.83
C ASN A 49 -40.27 12.73 11.89
N LEU A 50 -39.72 11.93 12.80
CA LEU A 50 -40.33 10.76 13.44
C LEU A 50 -41.16 11.17 14.67
N ALA A 51 -42.40 10.69 14.76
CA ALA A 51 -43.13 10.58 16.02
C ALA A 51 -43.94 9.28 16.04
N ALA A 52 -43.83 8.59 17.17
CA ALA A 52 -44.33 7.23 17.45
C ALA A 52 -45.82 7.19 17.81
N SER A 53 -46.46 6.04 17.57
CA SER A 53 -47.58 5.50 18.37
C SER A 53 -47.74 4.01 18.02
N GLU A 54 -47.39 3.11 18.93
CA GLU A 54 -48.23 2.49 19.99
C GLU A 54 -49.01 1.25 19.53
N GLN A 55 -48.76 0.15 20.25
CA GLN A 55 -49.29 -1.19 20.05
C GLN A 55 -50.74 -1.33 20.54
N LYS A 56 -51.51 -2.21 19.88
CA LYS A 56 -52.58 -2.98 20.53
C LYS A 56 -52.75 -4.34 19.86
N SER A 57 -52.66 -5.39 20.67
CA SER A 57 -52.97 -6.77 20.31
C SER A 57 -54.47 -7.05 20.38
N PRO A 58 -54.93 -8.08 19.68
CA PRO A 58 -55.75 -9.09 20.33
C PRO A 58 -55.26 -10.51 20.06
N LYS A 59 -55.36 -11.36 21.08
CA LYS A 59 -55.16 -12.81 20.99
C LYS A 59 -56.46 -13.45 20.53
N GLU A 60 -56.43 -14.15 19.41
CA GLU A 60 -57.38 -15.21 19.06
C GLU A 60 -56.60 -16.52 18.89
N TYR A 61 -57.14 -17.58 19.49
CA TYR A 61 -56.63 -18.95 19.46
C TYR A 61 -57.28 -19.67 18.28
N PHE A 62 -56.57 -20.48 17.48
CA PHE A 62 -57.05 -21.78 16.98
C PHE A 62 -55.97 -22.55 16.18
N ASP A 63 -55.84 -23.82 16.57
CA ASP A 63 -55.41 -25.04 15.88
C ASP A 63 -54.14 -25.07 15.00
N VAL A 64 -53.21 -25.93 15.42
CA VAL A 64 -51.96 -26.27 14.72
C VAL A 64 -52.17 -27.49 13.81
N PRO A 65 -51.97 -27.37 12.49
CA PRO A 65 -51.67 -28.52 11.64
C PRO A 65 -50.20 -28.51 11.19
N SER A 66 -49.55 -29.64 11.48
CA SER A 66 -48.40 -30.27 10.80
C SER A 66 -47.34 -29.39 10.10
N HIS A 67 -46.12 -29.49 10.62
CA HIS A 67 -44.84 -29.29 9.93
C HIS A 67 -44.68 -27.98 9.14
N GLN A 68 -44.38 -26.90 9.85
CA GLN A 68 -43.55 -25.83 9.29
C GLN A 68 -42.23 -25.80 10.05
N GLU A 69 -41.12 -25.88 9.31
CA GLU A 69 -39.80 -25.53 9.82
C GLU A 69 -39.87 -24.11 10.39
N ILE A 70 -39.66 -23.99 11.71
CA ILE A 70 -39.45 -22.70 12.33
C ILE A 70 -38.03 -22.28 11.94
N ALA A 71 -37.91 -21.61 10.79
CA ALA A 71 -36.78 -20.75 10.55
C ALA A 71 -36.94 -19.56 11.51
N ILE A 72 -36.16 -19.58 12.60
CA ILE A 72 -35.96 -18.40 13.42
C ILE A 72 -35.17 -17.43 12.53
N GLU A 73 -35.88 -16.60 11.80
CA GLU A 73 -35.30 -15.45 11.12
C GLU A 73 -34.90 -14.49 12.24
N TYR A 74 -33.63 -14.54 12.64
CA TYR A 74 -33.06 -13.48 13.44
C TYR A 74 -33.14 -12.23 12.57
N ASP A 75 -34.03 -11.30 12.95
CA ASP A 75 -34.00 -9.90 12.51
C ASP A 75 -32.70 -9.27 13.01
N VAL A 76 -31.58 -9.65 12.39
CA VAL A 76 -30.35 -8.88 12.43
C VAL A 76 -30.52 -7.86 11.31
N PRO A 77 -30.58 -6.55 11.61
CA PRO A 77 -30.74 -5.54 10.56
C PRO A 77 -29.64 -5.73 9.50
N LEU A 78 -30.08 -5.89 8.26
CA LEU A 78 -29.32 -6.31 7.07
C LEU A 78 -28.21 -5.32 6.63
N PHE A 79 -27.80 -4.37 7.48
CA PHE A 79 -27.00 -3.19 7.12
C PHE A 79 -25.64 -3.06 7.81
N VAL A 80 -25.15 -4.07 8.52
CA VAL A 80 -23.74 -4.07 8.95
C VAL A 80 -23.17 -5.45 8.73
N SER A 81 -22.49 -5.66 7.60
CA SER A 81 -21.68 -6.87 7.48
C SER A 81 -20.60 -6.82 8.56
N VAL A 82 -20.14 -7.96 9.07
CA VAL A 82 -19.06 -8.00 10.08
C VAL A 82 -17.81 -7.22 9.61
N LYS A 83 -17.56 -7.20 8.29
CA LYS A 83 -16.50 -6.41 7.66
C LYS A 83 -16.72 -4.91 7.84
N ASP A 84 -17.96 -4.43 7.77
CA ASP A 84 -18.30 -3.02 7.97
C ASP A 84 -18.07 -2.62 9.43
N SER A 85 -18.45 -3.46 10.41
CA SER A 85 -18.12 -3.21 11.82
C SER A 85 -16.61 -3.14 12.08
N MET A 86 -15.84 -4.06 11.49
CA MET A 86 -14.37 -4.08 11.61
C MET A 86 -13.72 -2.88 10.91
N MET A 87 -14.20 -2.52 9.73
CA MET A 87 -13.72 -1.36 8.99
C MET A 87 -14.01 -0.06 9.75
N MET A 88 -15.22 0.07 10.30
CA MET A 88 -15.60 1.23 11.12
C MET A 88 -14.72 1.34 12.37
N GLU A 89 -14.40 0.22 13.02
CA GLU A 89 -13.48 0.21 14.15
C GLU A 89 -12.07 0.68 13.75
N LEU A 90 -11.54 0.20 12.62
CA LEU A 90 -10.24 0.65 12.12
C LEU A 90 -10.24 2.12 11.70
N LEU A 91 -11.31 2.59 11.07
CA LEU A 91 -11.49 4.00 10.70
C LEU A 91 -11.53 4.87 11.96
N ASN A 92 -12.25 4.47 13.00
CA ASN A 92 -12.27 5.18 14.28
C ASN A 92 -10.87 5.23 14.91
N ARG A 93 -10.16 4.09 14.94
CA ARG A 93 -8.77 4.03 15.42
C ARG A 93 -7.84 4.93 14.61
N ARG A 94 -7.95 4.93 13.27
CA ARG A 94 -7.09 5.72 12.38
C ARG A 94 -7.37 7.21 12.48
N THR A 95 -8.64 7.60 12.60
CA THR A 95 -9.04 9.02 12.72
C THR A 95 -8.77 9.59 14.10
N SER A 96 -8.56 8.75 15.12
CA SER A 96 -8.15 9.17 16.46
C SER A 96 -6.67 9.55 16.60
N VAL A 97 -5.85 9.39 15.55
CA VAL A 97 -4.41 9.72 15.59
C VAL A 97 -3.92 10.38 14.30
N ALA A 98 -2.91 11.23 14.40
CA ALA A 98 -2.26 11.86 13.27
C ALA A 98 -0.77 12.12 13.58
N LEU A 99 0.02 12.30 12.53
CA LEU A 99 1.37 12.85 12.65
C LEU A 99 1.30 14.39 12.70
N PRO A 100 2.28 15.05 13.35
CA PRO A 100 2.26 16.50 13.51
C PRO A 100 2.54 17.27 12.21
N LEU A 101 3.09 16.59 11.20
CA LEU A 101 3.41 17.09 9.85
C LEU A 101 3.14 15.97 8.84
N ASP A 102 3.04 16.31 7.55
CA ASP A 102 2.90 15.33 6.46
C ASP A 102 4.12 14.41 6.31
N PHE A 103 5.32 14.94 6.64
CA PHE A 103 6.59 14.21 6.61
C PHE A 103 7.37 14.43 7.90
N ILE A 104 7.88 13.35 8.49
CA ILE A 104 8.66 13.40 9.72
C ILE A 104 10.13 13.20 9.39
N HIS A 105 10.92 14.23 9.60
CA HIS A 105 12.37 14.20 9.46
C HIS A 105 13.01 15.01 10.59
N ILE A 106 13.55 14.32 11.59
CA ILE A 106 14.20 14.94 12.74
C ILE A 106 15.51 15.59 12.28
N THR A 107 15.69 16.86 12.63
CA THR A 107 16.92 17.63 12.37
C THR A 107 17.71 17.92 13.63
N SER A 108 17.06 17.88 14.80
CA SER A 108 17.72 17.97 16.09
C SER A 108 17.03 17.08 17.10
N ASP A 109 17.81 16.25 17.77
CA ASP A 109 17.33 15.30 18.77
C ASP A 109 17.10 15.96 20.13
N TYR A 110 16.41 15.22 20.99
CA TYR A 110 16.24 15.53 22.40
C TYR A 110 17.52 15.25 23.19
N GLY A 111 17.81 16.08 24.20
CA GLY A 111 18.92 15.89 25.12
C GLY A 111 20.05 16.91 24.94
N TYR A 112 21.22 16.59 25.49
CA TYR A 112 22.36 17.50 25.50
C TYR A 112 23.00 17.63 24.12
N ARG A 113 23.09 18.87 23.63
CA ARG A 113 23.73 19.20 22.36
C ARG A 113 24.54 20.50 22.45
N MET A 114 25.25 20.81 21.37
CA MET A 114 25.79 22.15 21.16
C MET A 114 24.63 23.08 20.77
N ASP A 115 24.52 24.23 21.44
CA ASP A 115 23.54 25.24 21.07
C ASP A 115 23.86 25.76 19.65
N PRO A 116 22.91 25.74 18.71
CA PRO A 116 23.16 26.05 17.31
C PRO A 116 23.32 27.57 17.06
N ILE A 117 23.00 28.41 18.06
CA ILE A 117 23.05 29.87 17.96
C ILE A 117 24.24 30.40 18.76
N THR A 118 24.40 29.94 20.01
CA THR A 118 25.47 30.42 20.90
C THR A 118 26.72 29.56 20.86
N PHE A 119 26.67 28.39 20.21
CA PHE A 119 27.76 27.39 20.16
C PHE A 119 28.21 26.86 21.53
N VAL A 120 27.41 27.09 22.58
CA VAL A 120 27.65 26.60 23.93
C VAL A 120 27.41 25.09 23.98
N LYS A 121 28.44 24.34 24.41
CA LYS A 121 28.36 22.89 24.60
C LYS A 121 27.55 22.55 25.84
N GLY A 122 26.80 21.44 25.79
CA GLY A 122 26.06 20.93 26.94
C GLY A 122 24.74 21.65 27.19
N THR A 123 24.16 22.28 26.16
CA THR A 123 22.83 22.88 26.26
C THR A 123 21.79 21.78 26.12
N PHE A 124 20.85 21.70 27.05
CA PHE A 124 19.81 20.68 27.03
C PHE A 124 18.64 21.09 26.11
N HIS A 125 18.36 20.25 25.13
CA HIS A 125 17.21 20.37 24.25
C HIS A 125 16.06 19.53 24.78
N ASN A 126 15.03 20.20 25.26
CA ASN A 126 13.86 19.59 25.89
C ASN A 126 12.75 19.21 24.90
N GLY A 127 13.08 19.07 23.62
CA GLY A 127 12.17 18.65 22.56
C GLY A 127 12.94 18.09 21.39
N ILE A 128 12.28 17.95 20.24
CA ILE A 128 12.90 17.62 18.96
C ILE A 128 12.52 18.70 17.93
N ASP A 129 13.37 18.84 16.92
CA ASP A 129 13.12 19.75 15.81
C ASP A 129 12.85 18.93 14.54
N LEU A 130 11.72 19.19 13.88
CA LEU A 130 11.31 18.53 12.63
C LEU A 130 11.47 19.47 11.44
N ARG A 131 12.08 18.97 10.36
CA ARG A 131 12.22 19.72 9.10
C ARG A 131 10.85 19.99 8.48
N CYS A 132 10.55 21.26 8.23
CA CYS A 132 9.42 21.68 7.41
C CYS A 132 9.70 23.03 6.75
N ALA A 133 9.01 23.32 5.65
CA ALA A 133 9.03 24.66 5.08
C ALA A 133 8.21 25.63 5.95
N LYS A 134 8.40 26.93 5.78
CA LYS A 134 7.50 27.93 6.35
C LYS A 134 6.12 27.78 5.71
N GLY A 135 5.07 27.80 6.53
CA GLY A 135 3.69 27.63 6.07
C GLY A 135 3.23 26.18 5.96
N SER A 136 4.03 25.19 6.39
CA SER A 136 3.55 23.79 6.46
C SER A 136 2.44 23.66 7.51
N LEU A 137 1.43 22.84 7.21
CA LEU A 137 0.34 22.57 8.14
C LEU A 137 0.84 21.79 9.36
N VAL A 138 0.47 22.23 10.55
CA VAL A 138 0.76 21.57 11.82
C VAL A 138 -0.53 20.98 12.36
N TYR A 139 -0.52 19.68 12.66
CA TYR A 139 -1.71 18.94 13.09
C TYR A 139 -1.63 18.52 14.56
N ALA A 140 -2.78 18.54 15.24
CA ALA A 140 -2.92 17.88 16.53
C ALA A 140 -2.73 16.36 16.35
N MET A 141 -1.80 15.76 17.10
CA MET A 141 -1.48 14.33 16.94
C MET A 141 -2.58 13.40 17.49
N MET A 142 -3.34 13.87 18.49
CA MET A 142 -4.39 13.11 19.18
C MET A 142 -5.54 14.07 19.58
N PRO A 143 -6.71 13.55 20.00
CA PRO A 143 -7.75 14.38 20.59
C PRO A 143 -7.27 15.04 21.87
N GLY A 144 -7.65 16.29 22.10
CA GLY A 144 -7.22 17.02 23.29
C GLY A 144 -7.87 18.39 23.41
N VAL A 145 -7.44 19.13 24.42
CA VAL A 145 -7.87 20.51 24.65
C VAL A 145 -6.66 21.42 24.49
N ILE A 146 -6.83 22.51 23.76
CA ILE A 146 -5.82 23.57 23.67
C ILE A 146 -5.70 24.22 25.03
N GLU A 147 -4.61 23.93 25.73
CA GLU A 147 -4.39 24.45 27.07
C GLU A 147 -3.84 25.86 27.04
N LYS A 148 -2.91 26.14 26.13
CA LYS A 148 -2.30 27.46 25.97
C LYS A 148 -2.03 27.83 24.53
N VAL A 149 -2.20 29.12 24.24
CA VAL A 149 -1.81 29.76 22.98
C VAL A 149 -0.96 30.98 23.32
N VAL A 150 0.28 30.99 22.87
CA VAL A 150 1.24 32.04 23.21
C VAL A 150 1.82 32.66 21.96
N TYR A 151 1.79 33.99 21.90
CA TYR A 151 2.49 34.79 20.91
C TYR A 151 3.73 35.41 21.55
N SER A 152 4.91 34.98 21.12
CA SER A 152 6.21 35.46 21.62
C SER A 152 7.21 35.54 20.47
N GLU A 153 8.16 36.45 20.59
CA GLU A 153 9.34 36.58 19.70
C GLU A 153 10.61 35.97 20.32
N THR A 154 10.49 35.32 21.48
CA THR A 154 11.61 34.70 22.21
C THR A 154 11.30 33.27 22.59
N GLY A 155 12.34 32.50 22.96
CA GLY A 155 12.19 31.10 23.34
C GLY A 155 11.57 30.29 22.21
N TYR A 156 10.40 29.70 22.47
CA TYR A 156 9.65 28.92 21.48
C TYR A 156 8.96 29.72 20.39
N GLY A 157 9.03 31.04 20.45
CA GLY A 157 8.26 31.87 19.53
C GLY A 157 6.77 31.71 19.77
N HIS A 158 5.99 31.83 18.70
CA HIS A 158 4.58 31.51 18.76
C HIS A 158 4.40 30.01 18.94
N HIS A 159 3.58 29.61 19.91
CA HIS A 159 3.41 28.20 20.23
C HIS A 159 2.03 27.87 20.80
N VAL A 160 1.66 26.60 20.66
CA VAL A 160 0.43 26.02 21.18
C VAL A 160 0.79 24.84 22.07
N ILE A 161 0.13 24.72 23.23
CA ILE A 161 0.21 23.56 24.10
C ILE A 161 -1.14 22.84 24.09
N ILE A 162 -1.13 21.57 23.72
CA ILE A 162 -2.32 20.71 23.73
C ILE A 162 -2.18 19.67 24.84
N ASN A 163 -3.22 19.53 25.66
CA ASN A 163 -3.30 18.48 26.67
C ASN A 163 -4.11 17.29 26.15
N HIS A 164 -3.43 16.17 25.98
CA HIS A 164 -3.97 14.88 25.58
C HIS A 164 -3.98 13.93 26.79
N VAL A 165 -4.97 14.08 27.68
CA VAL A 165 -5.23 13.19 28.83
C VAL A 165 -3.94 12.78 29.58
N GLY A 166 -3.24 13.77 30.14
CA GLY A 166 -2.02 13.54 30.94
C GLY A 166 -0.70 13.56 30.14
N LEU A 167 -0.76 13.83 28.84
CA LEU A 167 0.37 14.15 27.98
C LEU A 167 0.19 15.55 27.38
N ARG A 168 1.12 16.46 27.65
CA ARG A 168 1.16 17.77 27.00
C ARG A 168 2.10 17.75 25.82
N ILE A 169 1.65 18.27 24.70
CA ILE A 169 2.46 18.48 23.50
C ILE A 169 2.50 19.97 23.21
N LEU A 170 3.71 20.52 23.15
CA LEU A 170 3.97 21.88 22.69
C LEU A 170 4.43 21.84 21.23
N TYR A 171 3.81 22.67 20.40
CA TYR A 171 4.21 22.97 19.04
C TYR A 171 4.78 24.38 18.98
N GLY A 172 6.08 24.51 18.69
CA GLY A 172 6.83 25.77 18.72
C GLY A 172 7.29 26.26 17.34
N HIS A 173 7.79 27.48 17.31
CA HIS A 173 8.23 28.22 16.12
C HIS A 173 7.13 28.37 15.07
N LEU A 174 5.90 28.58 15.53
CA LEU A 174 4.72 28.71 14.67
C LEU A 174 4.67 30.09 14.01
N GLY A 175 3.95 30.19 12.90
CA GLY A 175 3.62 31.44 12.23
C GLY A 175 2.19 31.88 12.56
N LEU A 176 1.22 31.31 11.84
CA LEU A 176 -0.20 31.53 12.11
C LEU A 176 -0.73 30.43 13.02
N ILE A 177 -1.40 30.80 14.11
CA ILE A 177 -2.10 29.86 15.00
C ILE A 177 -3.59 29.89 14.63
N ALA A 178 -4.18 28.73 14.36
CA ALA A 178 -5.54 28.56 13.86
C ALA A 178 -6.57 28.22 14.95
N VAL A 179 -6.14 28.08 16.20
CA VAL A 179 -6.94 27.64 17.35
C VAL A 179 -6.83 28.61 18.54
N ARG A 180 -7.73 28.47 19.51
CA ARG A 180 -7.80 29.28 20.74
C ARG A 180 -7.70 28.39 21.98
N GLU A 181 -7.31 29.00 23.10
CA GLU A 181 -7.33 28.33 24.41
C GLU A 181 -8.74 27.84 24.74
N GLY A 182 -8.84 26.61 25.22
CA GLY A 182 -10.10 25.92 25.53
C GLY A 182 -10.72 25.16 24.36
N ASP A 183 -10.22 25.32 23.12
CA ASP A 183 -10.74 24.57 21.98
C ASP A 183 -10.52 23.06 22.15
N VAL A 184 -11.57 22.28 21.87
CA VAL A 184 -11.47 20.82 21.79
C VAL A 184 -11.09 20.46 20.36
N VAL A 185 -9.96 19.78 20.20
CA VAL A 185 -9.42 19.39 18.90
C VAL A 185 -9.45 17.87 18.74
N SER A 186 -9.77 17.40 17.54
CA SER A 186 -9.59 16.00 17.15
C SER A 186 -8.20 15.81 16.55
N ALA A 187 -7.72 14.56 16.47
CA ALA A 187 -6.50 14.28 15.73
C ALA A 187 -6.61 14.72 14.27
N GLY A 188 -5.52 15.25 13.71
CA GLY A 188 -5.51 15.79 12.34
C GLY A 188 -6.08 17.21 12.21
N THR A 189 -6.63 17.80 13.29
CA THR A 189 -7.04 19.21 13.27
C THR A 189 -5.83 20.08 13.00
N ILE A 190 -5.93 20.98 12.01
CA ILE A 190 -4.89 21.98 11.74
C ILE A 190 -4.89 22.99 12.89
N VAL A 191 -3.81 23.00 13.67
CA VAL A 191 -3.68 23.90 14.83
C VAL A 191 -2.89 25.16 14.49
N ALA A 192 -2.00 25.08 13.51
CA ALA A 192 -1.15 26.20 13.11
C ALA A 192 -0.47 25.96 11.76
N LEU A 193 0.24 26.98 11.30
CA LEU A 193 1.26 26.90 10.25
C LEU A 193 2.65 27.00 10.88
N SER A 194 3.59 26.19 10.42
CA SER A 194 5.00 26.29 10.83
C SER A 194 5.65 27.60 10.35
N SER A 195 6.63 28.08 11.10
CA SER A 195 7.48 29.21 10.70
C SER A 195 8.85 29.08 11.36
N ASP A 196 9.36 30.20 11.87
CA ASP A 196 10.72 30.44 12.32
C ASP A 196 10.73 31.52 13.42
N THR A 197 9.61 31.70 14.13
CA THR A 197 9.47 32.70 15.21
C THR A 197 10.27 32.27 16.45
N GLY A 198 10.67 33.24 17.28
CA GLY A 198 11.43 32.94 18.49
C GLY A 198 12.91 32.62 18.23
N LYS A 199 13.47 31.78 19.09
CA LYS A 199 14.86 31.34 18.99
C LYS A 199 14.98 30.20 17.97
N SER A 200 15.05 30.56 16.68
CA SER A 200 15.17 29.61 15.57
C SER A 200 16.26 30.04 14.59
N THR A 201 16.94 29.07 13.97
CA THR A 201 17.95 29.31 12.92
C THR A 201 17.38 29.21 11.50
N GLY A 202 16.12 28.78 11.37
CA GLY A 202 15.42 28.64 10.10
C GLY A 202 14.12 27.85 10.25
N PRO A 203 13.30 27.74 9.19
CA PRO A 203 11.99 27.10 9.29
C PRO A 203 12.06 25.64 9.75
N HIS A 204 11.37 25.32 10.84
CA HIS A 204 11.20 23.98 11.40
C HIS A 204 10.04 23.96 12.41
N LEU A 205 9.57 22.78 12.78
CA LEU A 205 8.61 22.61 13.87
C LEU A 205 9.33 22.08 15.11
N HIS A 206 9.32 22.83 16.20
CA HIS A 206 9.79 22.32 17.49
C HIS A 206 8.65 21.59 18.21
N ILE A 207 8.92 20.38 18.70
CA ILE A 207 7.97 19.59 19.47
C ILE A 207 8.58 19.26 20.83
N ARG A 208 7.88 19.63 21.90
CA ARG A 208 8.16 19.14 23.26
C ARG A 208 7.00 18.27 23.73
N ALA A 209 7.32 17.12 24.32
CA ALA A 209 6.38 16.32 25.08
C ALA A 209 6.64 16.47 26.59
N GLU A 210 5.58 16.60 27.37
CA GLU A 210 5.64 16.65 28.83
C GLU A 210 4.63 15.67 29.42
N ARG A 211 5.04 14.97 30.48
CA ARG A 211 4.17 14.05 31.23
C ARG A 211 4.08 14.48 32.68
N LEU A 212 2.93 14.27 33.30
CA LEU A 212 2.75 14.49 34.72
C LEU A 212 3.47 13.39 35.51
N ILE A 213 4.48 13.77 36.30
CA ILE A 213 5.26 12.90 37.17
C ILE A 213 5.35 13.58 38.53
N ASP A 214 4.83 12.92 39.58
CA ASP A 214 4.79 13.45 40.95
C ASP A 214 4.05 14.80 41.08
N GLY A 215 3.04 15.03 40.23
CA GLY A 215 2.25 16.28 40.22
C GLY A 215 2.89 17.42 39.42
N GLU A 216 4.08 17.22 38.85
CA GLU A 216 4.77 18.22 38.02
C GLU A 216 4.88 17.77 36.56
N TRP A 217 4.81 18.72 35.63
CA TRP A 217 5.03 18.45 34.22
C TRP A 217 6.52 18.37 33.92
N LYS A 218 6.98 17.17 33.55
CA LYS A 218 8.38 16.93 33.20
C LYS A 218 8.49 16.64 31.70
N SER A 219 9.44 17.33 31.07
CA SER A 219 9.79 17.10 29.67
C SER A 219 10.35 15.68 29.49
N ILE A 220 9.90 15.01 28.43
CA ILE A 220 10.33 13.67 28.03
C ILE A 220 10.72 13.68 26.55
N ASN A 221 11.51 12.70 26.11
CA ASN A 221 11.85 12.56 24.69
C ASN A 221 10.57 12.25 23.87
N PRO A 222 10.16 13.12 22.92
CA PRO A 222 8.97 12.89 22.09
C PRO A 222 9.20 11.88 20.96
N GLU A 223 10.45 11.59 20.57
CA GLU A 223 10.76 10.73 19.42
C GLU A 223 10.16 9.31 19.54
N PRO A 224 10.30 8.57 20.66
CA PRO A 224 9.70 7.25 20.78
C PRO A 224 8.18 7.25 20.59
N PHE A 225 7.51 8.31 21.07
CA PHE A 225 6.07 8.48 20.92
C PHE A 225 5.67 8.74 19.46
N ILE A 226 6.38 9.64 18.78
CA ILE A 226 6.11 9.94 17.35
C ILE A 226 6.41 8.71 16.47
N ASN A 227 7.50 8.00 16.73
CA ASN A 227 7.83 6.76 16.01
C ASN A 227 6.76 5.69 16.23
N HIS A 228 6.29 5.54 17.46
CA HIS A 228 5.18 4.63 17.77
C HIS A 228 3.89 5.02 17.04
N LEU A 229 3.50 6.31 17.06
CA LEU A 229 2.34 6.79 16.32
C LEU A 229 2.46 6.52 14.82
N ASN A 230 3.63 6.77 14.23
CA ASN A 230 3.88 6.51 12.82
C ASN A 230 3.72 5.02 12.49
N SER A 231 4.35 4.12 13.27
CA SER A 231 4.20 2.68 13.10
C SER A 231 2.76 2.21 13.30
N TYR A 232 2.06 2.77 14.28
CA TYR A 232 0.66 2.46 14.56
C TYR A 232 -0.25 2.88 13.41
N ILE A 233 -0.08 4.08 12.87
CA ILE A 233 -0.81 4.58 11.70
C ILE A 233 -0.55 3.69 10.48
N CYS A 234 0.71 3.36 10.19
CA CYS A 234 1.07 2.46 9.10
C CYS A 234 0.44 1.07 9.27
N GLY A 235 0.46 0.52 10.48
CA GLY A 235 -0.16 -0.77 10.79
C GLY A 235 -1.68 -0.75 10.59
N LEU A 236 -2.35 0.32 11.05
CA LEU A 236 -3.79 0.51 10.82
C LEU A 236 -4.11 0.61 9.33
N GLN A 237 -3.30 1.34 8.55
CA GLN A 237 -3.48 1.44 7.11
C GLN A 237 -3.31 0.08 6.44
N GLU A 238 -2.32 -0.72 6.86
CA GLU A 238 -2.14 -2.09 6.37
C GLU A 238 -3.30 -3.01 6.78
N GLU A 239 -3.82 -2.90 8.00
CA GLU A 239 -5.02 -3.63 8.46
C GLU A 239 -6.27 -3.24 7.66
N MET A 240 -6.48 -1.93 7.43
CA MET A 240 -7.58 -1.39 6.63
C MET A 240 -7.46 -1.82 5.18
N GLU A 241 -6.25 -1.79 4.61
CA GLU A 241 -5.98 -2.39 3.31
C GLU A 241 -6.35 -3.87 3.37
N ASN A 242 -5.80 -4.68 4.26
CA ASN A 242 -6.14 -6.11 4.33
C ASN A 242 -7.66 -6.39 4.50
N LEU A 243 -8.41 -5.54 5.22
CA LEU A 243 -9.87 -5.67 5.42
C LEU A 243 -10.72 -5.16 4.25
N HIS A 244 -10.37 -4.02 3.66
CA HIS A 244 -10.91 -3.61 2.35
C HIS A 244 -10.62 -4.69 1.30
N PHE A 245 -9.53 -5.46 1.48
CA PHE A 245 -8.98 -6.40 0.53
C PHE A 245 -9.39 -7.87 0.79
N ALA A 246 -10.62 -8.12 1.23
CA ALA A 246 -11.33 -9.32 0.75
C ALA A 246 -11.57 -9.27 -0.79
N SER A 247 -11.23 -8.16 -1.42
CA SER A 247 -10.92 -8.03 -2.85
C SER A 247 -9.79 -7.00 -3.00
N ARG A 248 -8.53 -7.43 -3.24
CA ARG A 248 -7.37 -6.51 -3.30
C ARG A 248 -7.50 -5.50 -4.46
N PRO A 249 -7.24 -4.19 -4.28
CA PRO A 249 -6.77 -3.31 -5.33
C PRO A 249 -5.51 -3.85 -6.01
N ASP A 250 -5.50 -3.78 -7.33
CA ASP A 250 -4.35 -4.16 -8.15
C ASP A 250 -3.13 -3.31 -7.76
N ARG A 251 -2.12 -3.93 -7.13
CA ARG A 251 -0.81 -3.29 -7.02
C ARG A 251 -0.31 -3.11 -8.46
N PRO A 252 0.16 -1.93 -8.88
CA PRO A 252 0.66 -1.79 -10.23
C PRO A 252 1.86 -2.73 -10.41
N LEU A 253 1.86 -3.47 -11.52
CA LEU A 253 2.97 -4.35 -11.88
C LEU A 253 4.20 -3.48 -12.18
N ASN A 254 5.11 -3.42 -11.21
CA ASN A 254 6.43 -2.83 -11.34
C ASN A 254 7.44 -3.73 -10.62
N LEU A 255 8.74 -3.54 -10.89
CA LEU A 255 9.77 -4.42 -10.38
C LEU A 255 9.84 -4.44 -8.83
N HIS A 256 9.61 -3.29 -8.19
CA HIS A 256 9.59 -3.19 -6.72
C HIS A 256 8.46 -4.03 -6.10
N ASN A 257 7.24 -3.87 -6.60
CA ASN A 257 6.08 -4.63 -6.16
C ASN A 257 6.22 -6.12 -6.47
N LEU A 258 6.78 -6.46 -7.64
CA LEU A 258 7.05 -7.83 -8.03
C LEU A 258 7.99 -8.52 -7.03
N PHE A 259 9.11 -7.87 -6.67
CA PHE A 259 10.04 -8.41 -5.67
C PHE A 259 9.39 -8.57 -4.29
N LYS A 260 8.55 -7.62 -3.87
CA LYS A 260 7.80 -7.72 -2.61
C LYS A 260 6.90 -8.97 -2.62
N VAL A 261 6.10 -9.15 -3.66
CA VAL A 261 5.20 -10.31 -3.80
C VAL A 261 5.97 -11.63 -3.90
N MET A 262 7.09 -11.66 -4.62
CA MET A 262 7.96 -12.84 -4.69
C MET A 262 8.47 -13.25 -3.32
N LYS A 263 8.87 -12.28 -2.49
CA LYS A 263 9.29 -12.53 -1.11
C LYS A 263 8.13 -13.08 -0.28
N ASP A 264 6.96 -12.46 -0.37
CA ASP A 264 5.75 -12.86 0.36
C ASP A 264 5.29 -14.29 -0.01
N CYS A 265 5.42 -14.68 -1.29
CA CYS A 265 5.08 -16.01 -1.78
C CYS A 265 6.18 -17.08 -1.56
N GLY A 266 7.34 -16.72 -0.99
CA GLY A 266 8.43 -17.67 -0.75
C GLY A 266 9.18 -18.09 -2.02
N VAL A 267 9.38 -17.18 -2.97
CA VAL A 267 10.25 -17.44 -4.13
C VAL A 267 11.70 -17.53 -3.67
N LEU A 268 12.37 -18.65 -4.00
CA LEU A 268 13.72 -18.97 -3.52
C LEU A 268 14.81 -18.08 -4.13
N TYR A 269 14.67 -17.73 -5.42
CA TYR A 269 15.65 -16.92 -6.15
C TYR A 269 14.97 -15.76 -6.88
N PRO A 270 14.50 -14.71 -6.17
CA PRO A 270 13.65 -13.66 -6.74
C PRO A 270 14.27 -12.95 -7.95
N LYS A 271 15.59 -12.70 -7.96
CA LYS A 271 16.27 -12.05 -9.09
C LYS A 271 16.22 -12.89 -10.37
N ILE A 272 16.41 -14.20 -10.23
CA ILE A 272 16.36 -15.13 -11.37
C ILE A 272 14.93 -15.22 -11.89
N VAL A 273 13.94 -15.34 -11.01
CA VAL A 273 12.53 -15.44 -11.39
C VAL A 273 12.01 -14.11 -11.99
N ALA A 274 12.46 -12.96 -11.49
CA ALA A 274 12.15 -11.66 -12.09
C ALA A 274 12.77 -11.53 -13.50
N ALA A 275 13.99 -12.04 -13.70
CA ALA A 275 14.60 -12.09 -15.03
C ALA A 275 13.83 -13.01 -16.00
N GLN A 276 13.28 -14.13 -15.52
CA GLN A 276 12.37 -14.98 -16.31
C GLN A 276 11.13 -14.17 -16.71
N TYR A 277 10.48 -13.46 -15.80
CA TYR A 277 9.35 -12.57 -16.13
C TYR A 277 9.70 -11.59 -17.24
N CYS A 278 10.82 -10.86 -17.11
CA CYS A 278 11.24 -9.87 -18.10
C CYS A 278 11.44 -10.51 -19.48
N LEU A 279 12.03 -11.70 -19.53
CA LEU A 279 12.32 -12.43 -20.75
C LEU A 279 11.06 -13.01 -21.40
N GLU A 280 10.17 -13.64 -20.62
CA GLU A 280 8.95 -14.30 -21.10
C GLU A 280 7.91 -13.30 -21.62
N THR A 281 7.88 -12.10 -21.04
CA THR A 281 6.82 -11.12 -21.32
C THR A 281 7.32 -9.91 -22.10
N GLY A 282 8.62 -9.81 -22.37
CA GLY A 282 9.22 -8.58 -22.92
C GLY A 282 8.94 -7.39 -22.00
N TYR A 283 9.30 -7.52 -20.71
CA TYR A 283 9.07 -6.50 -19.67
C TYR A 283 7.58 -6.13 -19.48
N GLY A 284 6.70 -7.14 -19.48
CA GLY A 284 5.26 -6.97 -19.28
C GLY A 284 4.50 -6.51 -20.52
N SER A 285 5.11 -6.57 -21.71
CA SER A 285 4.48 -6.15 -22.95
C SER A 285 3.65 -7.23 -23.65
N SER A 286 3.81 -8.49 -23.29
CA SER A 286 3.11 -9.59 -23.94
C SER A 286 1.60 -9.60 -23.67
N ASN A 287 0.83 -10.08 -24.65
CA ASN A 287 -0.63 -10.24 -24.53
C ASN A 287 -1.01 -11.19 -23.37
N VAL A 288 -0.23 -12.25 -23.19
CA VAL A 288 -0.41 -13.24 -22.11
C VAL A 288 -0.20 -12.59 -20.74
N CYS A 289 0.77 -11.69 -20.61
CA CYS A 289 0.98 -10.93 -19.37
C CYS A 289 -0.19 -9.99 -19.10
N ARG A 290 -0.56 -9.15 -20.08
CA ARG A 290 -1.53 -8.07 -19.89
C ARG A 290 -2.97 -8.54 -19.73
N ASN A 291 -3.38 -9.54 -20.51
CA ASN A 291 -4.77 -9.98 -20.55
C ASN A 291 -5.05 -11.22 -19.70
N TYR A 292 -4.03 -12.06 -19.45
CA TYR A 292 -4.20 -13.28 -18.66
C TYR A 292 -3.54 -13.19 -17.28
N ASN A 293 -2.96 -12.03 -16.95
CA ASN A 293 -2.20 -11.83 -15.71
C ASN A 293 -1.09 -12.88 -15.50
N ASN A 294 -0.54 -13.43 -16.58
CA ASN A 294 0.38 -14.55 -16.51
C ASN A 294 1.82 -14.08 -16.79
N LEU A 295 2.55 -13.78 -15.73
CA LEU A 295 3.90 -13.21 -15.80
C LEU A 295 4.97 -14.16 -16.34
N PHE A 296 4.72 -15.47 -16.32
CA PHE A 296 5.74 -16.49 -16.60
C PHE A 296 5.37 -17.39 -17.78
N GLY A 297 4.35 -17.01 -18.56
CA GLY A 297 3.92 -17.79 -19.73
C GLY A 297 3.46 -19.21 -19.37
N LEU A 298 2.92 -19.42 -18.17
CA LEU A 298 2.54 -20.75 -17.69
C LEU A 298 1.47 -21.35 -18.62
N TYR A 299 1.78 -22.51 -19.21
CA TYR A 299 0.95 -23.16 -20.23
C TYR A 299 0.32 -24.45 -19.70
N ASN A 300 -0.96 -24.65 -20.01
CA ASN A 300 -1.70 -25.87 -19.70
C ASN A 300 -1.75 -26.79 -20.93
N SER A 301 -0.85 -27.77 -21.00
CA SER A 301 -0.79 -28.73 -22.11
C SER A 301 -2.08 -29.54 -22.29
N SER A 302 -2.81 -29.80 -21.20
CA SER A 302 -4.06 -30.56 -21.24
C SER A 302 -5.18 -29.79 -21.94
N GLN A 303 -5.26 -28.48 -21.71
CA GLN A 303 -6.25 -27.60 -22.33
C GLN A 303 -5.75 -26.92 -23.61
N ARG A 304 -4.47 -27.10 -23.94
CA ARG A 304 -3.76 -26.43 -25.03
C ARG A 304 -3.87 -24.89 -25.00
N ASP A 305 -3.92 -24.30 -23.80
CA ASP A 305 -4.06 -22.84 -23.60
C ASP A 305 -3.20 -22.36 -22.41
N TYR A 306 -2.95 -21.05 -22.33
CA TYR A 306 -2.27 -20.43 -21.20
C TYR A 306 -3.17 -20.35 -19.96
N TYR A 307 -2.56 -20.49 -18.78
CA TYR A 307 -3.27 -20.20 -17.53
C TYR A 307 -3.66 -18.72 -17.46
N ARG A 308 -4.88 -18.47 -16.98
CA ARG A 308 -5.40 -17.13 -16.68
C ARG A 308 -5.49 -16.99 -15.17
N PHE A 309 -4.93 -15.91 -14.66
CA PHE A 309 -4.93 -15.59 -13.23
C PHE A 309 -5.85 -14.40 -12.98
N ARG A 310 -6.41 -14.33 -11.77
CA ARG A 310 -7.25 -13.20 -11.36
C ARG A 310 -6.44 -11.92 -11.22
N SER A 311 -5.17 -12.06 -10.82
CA SER A 311 -4.21 -10.97 -10.72
C SER A 311 -2.79 -11.44 -11.05
N TRP A 312 -1.88 -10.52 -11.35
CA TRP A 312 -0.50 -10.88 -11.67
C TRP A 312 0.21 -11.49 -10.45
N GLU A 313 -0.16 -11.11 -9.23
CA GLU A 313 0.36 -11.69 -8.00
C GLU A 313 0.00 -13.17 -7.87
N GLU A 314 -1.23 -13.54 -8.26
CA GLU A 314 -1.65 -14.94 -8.26
C GLU A 314 -0.80 -15.78 -9.22
N SER A 315 -0.30 -15.19 -10.31
CA SER A 315 0.63 -15.87 -11.21
C SER A 315 2.00 -16.13 -10.57
N VAL A 316 2.46 -15.28 -9.64
CA VAL A 316 3.67 -15.53 -8.82
C VAL A 316 3.45 -16.71 -7.89
N ALA A 317 2.30 -16.75 -7.20
CA ALA A 317 1.93 -17.91 -6.40
C ALA A 317 1.74 -19.18 -7.27
N GLY A 318 1.23 -19.04 -8.48
CA GLY A 318 1.14 -20.10 -9.48
C GLY A 318 2.50 -20.65 -9.86
N TYR A 319 3.47 -19.78 -10.14
CA TYR A 319 4.85 -20.17 -10.44
C TYR A 319 5.48 -20.98 -9.31
N VAL A 320 5.31 -20.54 -8.05
CA VAL A 320 5.80 -21.30 -6.89
C VAL A 320 5.18 -22.69 -6.83
N ARG A 321 3.85 -22.76 -6.96
CA ARG A 321 3.07 -24.01 -6.88
C ARG A 321 3.32 -24.96 -8.05
N MET A 322 3.69 -24.48 -9.23
CA MET A 322 3.77 -25.31 -10.44
C MET A 322 5.22 -25.62 -10.84
N ILE A 323 6.08 -24.60 -10.79
CA ILE A 323 7.47 -24.66 -11.25
C ILE A 323 8.40 -24.85 -10.05
N GLN A 324 8.47 -23.88 -9.13
CA GLN A 324 9.47 -23.89 -8.05
C GLN A 324 9.37 -25.12 -7.15
N ARG A 325 8.16 -25.66 -6.91
CA ARG A 325 7.99 -26.90 -6.10
C ARG A 325 8.80 -28.10 -6.61
N ARG A 326 9.27 -28.07 -7.87
CA ARG A 326 10.09 -29.13 -8.48
C ARG A 326 11.59 -28.93 -8.24
N TYR A 327 11.99 -27.81 -7.63
CA TYR A 327 13.37 -27.52 -7.25
C TYR A 327 13.79 -28.45 -6.10
N ASP A 328 14.92 -29.11 -6.24
CA ASP A 328 15.47 -30.02 -5.25
C ASP A 328 16.96 -29.73 -5.08
N PRO A 329 17.39 -29.06 -3.99
CA PRO A 329 18.78 -28.66 -3.79
C PRO A 329 19.76 -29.85 -3.67
N LYS A 330 19.26 -31.09 -3.50
CA LYS A 330 20.11 -32.29 -3.55
C LYS A 330 20.41 -32.75 -4.98
N LYS A 331 19.53 -32.44 -5.93
CA LYS A 331 19.64 -32.80 -7.36
C LYS A 331 20.13 -31.64 -8.22
N ASP A 332 19.79 -30.42 -7.82
CA ASP A 332 20.07 -29.20 -8.56
C ASP A 332 21.25 -28.47 -7.92
N LYS A 333 22.37 -28.41 -8.65
CA LYS A 333 23.54 -27.64 -8.21
C LYS A 333 23.21 -26.17 -7.96
N ASP A 334 22.36 -25.59 -8.81
CA ASP A 334 21.85 -24.23 -8.71
C ASP A 334 20.49 -24.12 -9.42
N TYR A 335 19.87 -22.94 -9.35
CA TYR A 335 18.55 -22.72 -9.96
C TYR A 335 18.56 -22.81 -11.49
N TYR A 336 19.68 -22.54 -12.17
CA TYR A 336 19.78 -22.67 -13.63
C TYR A 336 19.87 -24.14 -14.06
N ALA A 337 20.57 -24.97 -13.29
CA ALA A 337 20.62 -26.42 -13.46
C ALA A 337 19.22 -27.02 -13.27
N PHE A 338 18.45 -26.50 -12.30
CA PHE A 338 17.05 -26.84 -12.12
C PHE A 338 16.20 -26.54 -13.35
N LEU A 339 16.24 -25.30 -13.88
CA LEU A 339 15.49 -24.92 -15.08
C LEU A 339 15.84 -25.80 -16.28
N LYS A 340 17.11 -26.19 -16.40
CA LYS A 340 17.59 -27.14 -17.42
C LYS A 340 17.03 -28.53 -17.24
N ARG A 341 17.04 -29.05 -16.01
CA ARG A 341 16.52 -30.39 -15.69
C ARG A 341 15.02 -30.51 -15.98
N ILE A 342 14.25 -29.47 -15.72
CA ILE A 342 12.80 -29.50 -15.98
C ILE A 342 12.44 -29.19 -17.44
N GLY A 343 13.41 -28.82 -18.28
CA GLY A 343 13.17 -28.46 -19.68
C GLY A 343 12.29 -27.21 -19.81
N TYR A 344 12.57 -26.15 -19.04
CA TYR A 344 11.70 -24.97 -18.96
C TYR A 344 11.47 -24.27 -20.32
N ALA A 345 12.41 -24.36 -21.25
CA ALA A 345 12.38 -23.77 -22.58
C ALA A 345 13.08 -24.71 -23.58
N GLU A 346 12.79 -24.57 -24.89
CA GLU A 346 13.32 -25.44 -25.94
C GLU A 346 14.85 -25.41 -26.02
N ASN A 347 15.46 -24.21 -26.01
CA ASN A 347 16.91 -24.04 -26.00
C ASN A 347 17.37 -23.48 -24.65
N MET A 348 17.68 -24.40 -23.73
CA MET A 348 18.02 -24.04 -22.37
C MET A 348 19.34 -23.28 -22.21
N ASP A 349 20.34 -23.59 -23.03
CA ASP A 349 21.64 -22.93 -22.90
C ASP A 349 21.55 -21.46 -23.33
N SER A 350 20.83 -21.17 -24.41
CA SER A 350 20.51 -19.80 -24.81
C SER A 350 19.60 -19.09 -23.80
N TYR A 351 18.59 -19.79 -23.29
CA TYR A 351 17.66 -19.26 -22.30
C TYR A 351 18.36 -18.85 -21.01
N ASN A 352 19.14 -19.75 -20.40
CA ASN A 352 19.87 -19.49 -19.17
C ASN A 352 20.90 -18.35 -19.35
N ALA A 353 21.54 -18.23 -20.51
CA ALA A 353 22.44 -17.11 -20.79
C ALA A 353 21.70 -15.76 -20.76
N LYS A 354 20.52 -15.67 -21.37
CA LYS A 354 19.68 -14.46 -21.36
C LYS A 354 19.15 -14.13 -19.97
N VAL A 355 18.65 -15.14 -19.24
CA VAL A 355 18.18 -14.95 -17.86
C VAL A 355 19.30 -14.46 -16.96
N ARG A 356 20.53 -15.01 -17.05
CA ARG A 356 21.68 -14.51 -16.30
C ARG A 356 22.01 -13.06 -16.63
N ALA A 357 22.03 -12.71 -17.91
CA ALA A 357 22.32 -11.35 -18.35
C ALA A 357 21.31 -10.35 -17.74
N ILE A 358 20.02 -10.67 -17.79
CA ILE A 358 18.96 -9.83 -17.19
C ILE A 358 19.09 -9.82 -15.66
N ALA A 359 19.27 -10.96 -15.01
CA ALA A 359 19.37 -11.05 -13.55
C ALA A 359 20.54 -10.25 -12.97
N ASN A 360 21.63 -10.09 -13.73
CA ASN A 360 22.77 -9.25 -13.32
C ASN A 360 22.47 -7.74 -13.43
N THR A 361 21.45 -7.35 -14.18
CA THR A 361 21.01 -5.94 -14.33
C THR A 361 19.90 -5.53 -13.36
N LEU A 362 19.27 -6.51 -12.69
CA LEU A 362 18.24 -6.33 -11.65
C LEU A 362 18.88 -6.34 -10.25
#